data_AF-A0A2N1ANW5-F1
#
_entry.id   AF-A0A2N1ANW5-F1
#
_cell.length_a   1.000
_cell.length_b   1.000
_cell.length_c   1.000
_cell.angle_alpha   90.00
_cell.angle_beta   90.00
_cell.angle_gamma   90.00
#
_symmetry.space_group_name_H-M   'P 1'
#
loop_
_entity.id
_entity.type
_entity.pdbx_description
1 polymer ?
#
loop_
_entity_poly.entity_id
_entity_poly.type
_entity_poly.pdbx_seq_one_letter_code
_entity_poly.pdbx_strand_id
1 'polypeptide(L)'
;MGNQSPTTRFIEMVPPLLVLAGAIALLQVHAIQFWTEFVGPMGWAWAVLLEVVALWLWYQRQLARRMLAMVASVLTLTGPIYMVCEPLVDEWLSASHVDASRELRIERLALEASRLEESIETFRANSEARAGWLEPIQVAQARLAEVDSQLATLVAAPPAEAWTWRQQALIGMQAVALLIFQLAAVLAITSLSKLRQQAFAKGVTPRPTSSCDRLREETPGIGQNLVVAGALNTESATCNLEPELGLPSMGEANNDSELGKGGFAYADIVVLRDALEQLLEDREMTQAAFCRDHDFSPRDLSLLRRHEARCAAGERTISITALDRLAEILRHHPTSCAE
;
A
#
# COMPACT_ATOMS: atom_id res chain seq x y z
N MET A 1 8.91 21.51 54.13
CA MET A 1 8.67 20.71 52.90
C MET A 1 10.00 20.11 52.46
N GLY A 2 10.05 18.84 52.11
CA GLY A 2 11.32 18.13 51.88
C GLY A 2 12.01 18.50 50.57
N ASN A 3 13.34 18.64 50.60
CA ASN A 3 14.16 18.67 49.39
C ASN A 3 14.15 17.29 48.75
N GLN A 4 13.38 17.09 47.67
CA GLN A 4 13.51 15.92 46.80
C GLN A 4 14.94 15.88 46.24
N SER A 5 15.77 14.95 46.71
CA SER A 5 17.12 14.71 46.18
C SER A 5 17.04 14.30 44.70
N PRO A 6 18.07 14.57 43.87
CA PRO A 6 18.06 14.20 42.45
C PRO A 6 17.77 12.72 42.24
N THR A 7 18.23 11.84 43.15
CA THR A 7 17.95 10.41 43.15
C THR A 7 16.45 10.07 43.15
N THR A 8 15.62 10.80 43.90
CA THR A 8 14.16 10.55 43.91
C THR A 8 13.50 10.80 42.56
N ARG A 9 13.91 11.86 41.85
CA ARG A 9 13.39 12.17 40.50
C ARG A 9 13.82 11.16 39.44
N PHE A 10 15.02 10.58 39.57
CA PHE A 10 15.43 9.49 38.69
C PHE A 10 14.56 8.25 38.89
N ILE A 11 14.26 7.88 40.14
CA ILE A 11 13.36 6.75 40.45
C ILE A 11 11.94 7.00 39.90
N GLU A 12 11.42 8.22 40.02
CA GLU A 12 10.13 8.63 39.41
C GLU A 12 10.10 8.51 37.87
N MET A 13 11.26 8.54 37.19
CA MET A 13 11.35 8.44 35.72
C MET A 13 11.61 7.03 35.18
N VAL A 14 12.08 6.08 36.00
CA VAL A 14 12.40 4.72 35.53
C VAL A 14 11.18 3.96 34.98
N PRO A 15 10.01 3.91 35.65
CA PRO A 15 8.85 3.17 35.12
C PRO A 15 8.36 3.63 33.74
N PRO A 16 8.11 4.94 33.45
CA PRO A 16 7.70 5.36 32.11
C PRO A 16 8.79 5.16 31.06
N LEU A 17 10.08 5.24 31.41
CA LEU A 17 11.17 4.93 30.46
C LEU A 17 11.20 3.45 30.08
N LEU A 18 11.00 2.53 31.03
CA LEU A 18 10.92 1.09 30.75
C LEU A 18 9.71 0.73 29.88
N VAL A 19 8.52 1.29 30.19
CA VAL A 19 7.30 1.09 29.40
C VAL A 19 7.48 1.65 27.98
N LEU A 20 8.08 2.83 27.84
CA LEU A 20 8.34 3.45 26.55
C LEU A 20 9.30 2.61 25.70
N ALA A 21 10.44 2.19 26.28
CA ALA A 21 11.43 1.37 25.58
C ALA A 21 10.86 0.01 25.14
N GLY A 22 10.09 -0.67 26.00
CA GLY A 22 9.46 -1.95 25.68
C GLY A 22 8.40 -1.83 24.58
N ALA A 23 7.54 -0.80 24.64
CA ALA A 23 6.53 -0.54 23.61
C ALA A 23 7.17 -0.23 22.25
N ILE A 24 8.16 0.67 22.21
CA ILE A 24 8.90 1.02 20.98
C ILE A 24 9.58 -0.23 20.40
N ALA A 25 10.27 -1.04 21.22
CA ALA A 25 10.98 -2.21 20.72
C ALA A 25 10.04 -3.23 20.04
N LEU A 26 8.88 -3.50 20.64
CA LEU A 26 7.88 -4.41 20.06
C LEU A 26 7.26 -3.85 18.77
N LEU A 27 6.91 -2.57 18.74
CA LEU A 27 6.38 -1.90 17.54
C LEU A 27 7.42 -1.86 16.41
N GLN A 28 8.68 -1.57 16.72
CA GLN A 28 9.76 -1.47 15.74
C GLN A 28 10.11 -2.79 15.06
N VAL A 29 9.96 -3.95 15.73
CA VAL A 29 10.17 -5.25 15.07
C VAL A 29 9.23 -5.41 13.86
N HIS A 30 7.93 -5.21 14.06
CA HIS A 30 6.95 -5.34 12.97
C HIS A 30 7.02 -4.16 11.98
N ALA A 31 7.28 -2.93 12.46
CA ALA A 31 7.40 -1.76 11.60
C ALA A 31 8.62 -1.85 10.67
N ILE A 32 9.79 -2.27 11.17
CA ILE A 32 10.98 -2.45 10.35
C ILE A 32 10.72 -3.46 9.24
N GLN A 33 10.16 -4.63 9.58
CA GLN A 33 9.83 -5.67 8.61
C GLN A 33 8.93 -5.13 7.48
N PHE A 34 7.77 -4.55 7.86
CA PHE A 34 6.84 -3.91 6.91
C PHE A 34 7.53 -2.89 6.01
N TRP A 35 8.23 -1.91 6.58
CA TRP A 35 8.83 -0.86 5.78
C TRP A 35 9.97 -1.40 4.90
N THR A 36 10.71 -2.42 5.31
CA THR A 36 11.73 -3.07 4.44
C THR A 36 11.14 -3.86 3.28
N GLU A 37 9.90 -4.31 3.39
CA GLU A 37 9.19 -5.03 2.34
C GLU A 37 8.64 -4.05 1.30
N PHE A 38 7.91 -3.01 1.72
CA PHE A 38 7.29 -2.04 0.81
C PHE A 38 8.25 -0.94 0.27
N VAL A 39 9.34 -0.62 0.97
CA VAL A 39 10.33 0.42 0.57
C VAL A 39 11.72 -0.18 0.29
N GLY A 40 11.84 -1.51 0.33
CA GLY A 40 13.11 -2.20 0.07
C GLY A 40 14.17 -1.97 1.16
N PRO A 41 15.48 -2.11 0.84
CA PRO A 41 16.54 -2.26 1.85
C PRO A 41 16.77 -1.03 2.76
N MET A 42 16.20 0.13 2.45
CA MET A 42 16.25 1.33 3.29
C MET A 42 15.02 1.53 4.19
N GLY A 43 14.03 0.62 4.14
CA GLY A 43 12.79 0.72 4.91
C GLY A 43 12.96 0.77 6.43
N TRP A 44 13.99 0.12 6.98
CA TRP A 44 14.32 0.20 8.41
C TRP A 44 14.55 1.66 8.86
N ALA A 45 15.13 2.49 8.00
CA ALA A 45 15.39 3.90 8.31
C ALA A 45 14.10 4.72 8.35
N TRP A 46 13.10 4.37 7.52
CA TRP A 46 11.75 4.96 7.58
C TRP A 46 11.03 4.58 8.87
N ALA A 47 11.05 3.29 9.25
CA ALA A 47 10.44 2.81 10.49
C ALA A 47 10.97 3.54 11.74
N VAL A 48 12.29 3.72 11.82
CA VAL A 48 12.96 4.43 12.93
C VAL A 48 12.70 5.94 12.87
N LEU A 49 12.78 6.56 11.69
CA LEU A 49 12.58 8.01 11.52
C LEU A 49 11.14 8.44 11.87
N LEU A 50 10.14 7.68 11.44
CA LEU A 50 8.73 7.95 11.74
C LEU A 50 8.46 7.90 13.25
N GLU A 51 9.01 6.92 13.96
CA GLU A 51 8.87 6.80 15.42
C GLU A 51 9.59 7.94 16.16
N VAL A 52 10.82 8.29 15.77
CA VAL A 52 11.55 9.44 16.33
C VAL A 52 10.77 10.75 16.12
N VAL A 53 10.16 10.94 14.94
CA VAL A 53 9.30 12.09 14.65
C VAL A 53 8.02 12.06 15.50
N ALA A 54 7.33 10.92 15.61
CA ALA A 54 6.12 10.78 16.43
C ALA A 54 6.39 11.11 17.91
N LEU A 55 7.47 10.57 18.48
CA LEU A 55 7.90 10.84 19.86
C LEU A 55 8.28 12.32 20.06
N TRP A 56 9.02 12.90 19.12
CA TRP A 56 9.41 14.32 19.18
C TRP A 56 8.21 15.27 19.07
N LEU A 57 7.18 14.90 18.31
CA LEU A 57 5.93 15.66 18.23
C LEU A 57 5.07 15.49 19.50
N TRP A 58 4.91 14.27 20.02
CA TRP A 58 4.18 14.01 21.27
C TRP A 58 4.82 14.64 22.51
N TYR A 59 6.14 14.79 22.51
CA TYR A 59 6.88 15.54 23.54
C TYR A 59 6.48 17.03 23.59
N GLN A 60 5.98 17.57 22.48
CA GLN A 60 5.60 18.98 22.34
C GLN A 60 4.12 19.20 22.65
N ARG A 61 3.81 20.27 23.38
CA ARG A 61 2.45 20.53 23.92
C ARG A 61 1.57 21.43 23.05
N GLN A 62 2.05 21.88 21.88
CA GLN A 62 1.27 22.69 20.94
C GLN A 62 0.18 21.85 20.25
N LEU A 63 -1.05 22.35 20.16
CA LEU A 63 -2.21 21.59 19.68
C LEU A 63 -2.04 21.14 18.22
N ALA A 64 -1.56 22.01 17.33
CA ALA A 64 -1.26 21.65 15.94
C ALA A 64 -0.19 20.55 15.83
N ARG A 65 0.88 20.62 16.65
CA ARG A 65 1.92 19.57 16.68
C ARG A 65 1.41 18.26 17.26
N ARG A 66 0.39 18.28 18.13
CA ARG A 66 -0.31 17.07 18.62
C ARG A 66 -1.22 16.44 17.56
N MET A 67 -1.86 17.23 16.70
CA MET A 67 -2.57 16.66 15.52
C MET A 67 -1.58 15.95 14.59
N LEU A 68 -0.43 16.58 14.31
CA LEU A 68 0.64 15.96 13.53
C LEU A 68 1.22 14.71 14.24
N ALA A 69 1.32 14.73 15.57
CA ALA A 69 1.71 13.56 16.36
C ALA A 69 0.73 12.40 16.26
N MET A 70 -0.59 12.67 16.18
CA MET A 70 -1.59 11.62 15.94
C MET A 70 -1.44 11.03 14.54
N VAL A 71 -1.26 11.85 13.51
CA VAL A 71 -1.01 11.36 12.13
C VAL A 71 0.27 10.50 12.08
N ALA A 72 1.36 10.95 12.73
CA ALA A 72 2.59 10.17 12.82
C ALA A 72 2.40 8.86 13.58
N SER A 73 1.66 8.84 14.70
CA SER A 73 1.35 7.62 15.46
C SER A 73 0.35 6.68 14.79
N VAL A 74 -0.47 7.16 13.85
CA VAL A 74 -1.24 6.28 12.96
C VAL A 74 -0.30 5.63 11.96
N LEU A 75 0.59 6.42 11.32
CA LEU A 75 1.50 5.95 10.29
C LEU A 75 2.59 4.99 10.80
N THR A 76 3.08 5.15 12.04
CA THR A 76 3.98 4.17 12.68
C THR A 76 3.27 2.87 13.02
N LEU A 77 1.95 2.91 13.26
CA LEU A 77 1.13 1.78 13.65
C LEU A 77 0.52 1.02 12.45
N THR A 78 0.38 1.66 11.27
CA THR A 78 -0.13 1.04 10.05
C THR A 78 0.62 -0.24 9.69
N GLY A 79 1.96 -0.20 9.68
CA GLY A 79 2.80 -1.36 9.37
C GLY A 79 2.62 -2.51 10.37
N PRO A 80 2.82 -2.29 11.68
CA PRO A 80 2.58 -3.30 12.71
C PRO A 80 1.18 -3.93 12.70
N ILE A 81 0.13 -3.14 12.43
CA ILE A 81 -1.24 -3.69 12.29
C ILE A 81 -1.34 -4.53 11.01
N TYR A 82 -0.79 -4.07 9.89
CA TYR A 82 -0.81 -4.82 8.63
C TYR A 82 -0.15 -6.21 8.82
N MET A 83 1.09 -6.28 9.31
CA MET A 83 1.83 -7.56 9.46
C MET A 83 1.17 -8.55 10.43
N VAL A 84 0.30 -8.09 11.33
CA VAL A 84 -0.47 -8.97 12.24
C VAL A 84 -1.80 -9.39 11.61
N CYS A 85 -2.45 -8.52 10.86
CA CYS A 85 -3.75 -8.78 10.24
C CYS A 85 -3.67 -9.45 8.86
N GLU A 86 -2.53 -9.38 8.16
CA GLU A 86 -2.27 -10.00 6.85
C GLU A 86 -2.86 -11.41 6.68
N PRO A 87 -2.54 -12.43 7.51
CA PRO A 87 -3.10 -13.77 7.34
C PRO A 87 -4.63 -13.85 7.52
N LEU A 88 -5.24 -12.90 8.22
CA LEU A 88 -6.70 -12.81 8.38
C LEU A 88 -7.36 -12.11 7.17
N VAL A 89 -6.65 -11.16 6.55
CA VAL A 89 -7.09 -10.50 5.31
C VAL A 89 -6.99 -11.48 4.14
N ASP A 90 -5.90 -12.24 4.04
CA ASP A 90 -5.71 -13.28 3.02
C ASP A 90 -6.74 -14.40 3.14
N GLU A 91 -7.06 -14.87 4.36
CA GLU A 91 -8.14 -15.83 4.59
C GLU A 91 -9.48 -15.25 4.10
N TRP A 92 -9.81 -14.02 4.49
CA TRP A 92 -11.10 -13.39 4.15
C TRP A 92 -11.26 -13.11 2.66
N LEU A 93 -10.21 -12.64 1.98
CA LEU A 93 -10.20 -12.46 0.53
C LEU A 93 -10.30 -13.80 -0.20
N SER A 94 -9.54 -14.81 0.24
CA SER A 94 -9.56 -16.14 -0.36
C SER A 94 -10.93 -16.82 -0.23
N ALA A 95 -11.55 -16.76 0.96
CA ALA A 95 -12.89 -17.27 1.18
C ALA A 95 -13.92 -16.55 0.30
N SER A 96 -13.89 -15.21 0.28
CA SER A 96 -14.79 -14.39 -0.55
C SER A 96 -14.66 -14.71 -2.05
N HIS A 97 -13.43 -14.92 -2.55
CA HIS A 97 -13.20 -15.31 -3.94
C HIS A 97 -13.64 -16.76 -4.23
N VAL A 98 -13.48 -17.70 -3.30
CA VAL A 98 -13.95 -19.08 -3.43
C VAL A 98 -15.47 -19.15 -3.46
N ASP A 99 -16.16 -18.46 -2.55
CA ASP A 99 -17.63 -18.46 -2.47
C ASP A 99 -18.26 -17.76 -3.68
N ALA A 100 -17.77 -16.58 -4.09
CA ALA A 100 -18.22 -15.94 -5.33
C ALA A 100 -17.96 -16.81 -6.58
N SER A 101 -16.83 -17.51 -6.64
CA SER A 101 -16.52 -18.47 -7.71
C SER A 101 -17.42 -19.71 -7.69
N ARG A 102 -17.97 -20.08 -6.53
CA ARG A 102 -18.90 -21.20 -6.34
C ARG A 102 -20.31 -20.80 -6.76
N GLU A 103 -20.77 -19.62 -6.35
CA GLU A 103 -22.08 -19.05 -6.74
C GLU A 103 -22.18 -18.90 -8.27
N LEU A 104 -21.18 -18.30 -8.92
CA LEU A 104 -21.16 -18.15 -10.39
C LEU A 104 -21.15 -19.49 -11.15
N ARG A 105 -20.63 -20.57 -10.55
CA ARG A 105 -20.69 -21.93 -11.13
C ARG A 105 -22.07 -22.55 -10.96
N ILE A 106 -22.69 -22.37 -9.80
CA ILE A 106 -24.06 -22.83 -9.52
C ILE A 106 -25.05 -22.13 -10.46
N GLU A 107 -24.95 -20.80 -10.61
CA GLU A 107 -25.78 -20.03 -11.54
C GLU A 107 -25.62 -20.50 -12.99
N ARG A 108 -24.37 -20.64 -13.47
CA ARG A 108 -24.09 -21.13 -14.83
C ARG A 108 -24.67 -22.53 -15.08
N LEU A 109 -24.54 -23.45 -14.12
CA LEU A 109 -25.05 -24.81 -14.27
C LEU A 109 -26.58 -24.86 -14.21
N ALA A 110 -27.24 -24.05 -13.36
CA ALA A 110 -28.69 -23.94 -13.32
C ALA A 110 -29.27 -23.36 -14.63
N LEU A 111 -28.55 -22.40 -15.24
CA LEU A 111 -28.89 -21.84 -16.55
C LEU A 111 -28.60 -22.83 -17.70
N GLU A 112 -27.62 -23.72 -17.57
CA GLU A 112 -27.43 -24.84 -18.51
C GLU A 112 -28.54 -25.89 -18.38
N ALA A 113 -28.92 -26.26 -17.15
CA ALA A 113 -29.98 -27.23 -16.85
C ALA A 113 -31.33 -26.82 -17.46
N SER A 114 -31.80 -25.60 -17.17
CA SER A 114 -33.07 -25.08 -17.70
C SER A 114 -33.13 -25.01 -19.23
N ARG A 115 -32.01 -24.65 -19.89
CA ARG A 115 -31.90 -24.72 -21.36
C ARG A 115 -31.95 -26.15 -21.89
N LEU A 116 -31.38 -27.11 -21.16
CA LEU A 116 -31.45 -28.53 -21.52
C LEU A 116 -32.88 -29.06 -21.37
N GLU A 117 -33.59 -28.69 -20.30
CA GLU A 117 -35.01 -29.03 -20.10
C GLU A 117 -35.88 -28.48 -21.25
N GLU A 118 -35.76 -27.20 -21.59
CA GLU A 118 -36.45 -26.56 -22.72
C GLU A 118 -36.14 -27.27 -24.06
N SER A 119 -34.87 -27.66 -24.28
CA SER A 119 -34.48 -28.42 -25.46
C SER A 119 -35.10 -29.83 -25.51
N ILE A 120 -35.20 -30.51 -24.35
CA ILE A 120 -35.80 -31.85 -24.24
C ILE A 120 -37.31 -31.79 -24.49
N GLU A 121 -38.01 -30.78 -23.98
CA GLU A 121 -39.42 -30.55 -24.29
C GLU A 121 -39.62 -30.25 -25.79
N THR A 122 -38.77 -29.39 -26.36
CA THR A 122 -38.77 -29.07 -27.80
C THR A 122 -38.54 -30.32 -28.66
N PHE A 123 -37.57 -31.18 -28.32
CA PHE A 123 -37.32 -32.42 -29.05
C PHE A 123 -38.47 -33.43 -28.89
N ARG A 124 -39.11 -33.51 -27.71
CA ARG A 124 -40.30 -34.36 -27.49
C ARG A 124 -41.46 -33.91 -28.37
N ALA A 125 -41.81 -32.62 -28.38
CA ALA A 125 -42.86 -32.08 -29.25
C ALA A 125 -42.57 -32.35 -30.74
N ASN A 126 -41.32 -32.17 -31.17
CA ASN A 126 -40.93 -32.49 -32.55
C ASN A 126 -40.93 -34.00 -32.87
N SER A 127 -40.83 -34.88 -31.86
CA SER A 127 -40.86 -36.34 -32.02
C SER A 127 -42.25 -36.91 -32.33
N GLU A 128 -43.32 -36.20 -31.94
CA GLU A 128 -44.69 -36.55 -32.33
C GLU A 128 -44.92 -36.35 -33.84
N ALA A 129 -44.22 -35.37 -34.44
CA ALA A 129 -44.38 -35.01 -35.85
C ALA A 129 -43.35 -35.66 -36.80
N ARG A 130 -42.19 -36.13 -36.30
CA ARG A 130 -41.10 -36.70 -37.12
C ARG A 130 -40.33 -37.79 -36.37
N ALA A 131 -39.91 -38.83 -37.09
CA ALA A 131 -38.96 -39.81 -36.56
C ALA A 131 -37.53 -39.26 -36.49
N GLY A 132 -36.70 -39.81 -35.60
CA GLY A 132 -35.25 -39.52 -35.51
C GLY A 132 -34.78 -38.85 -34.21
N TRP A 133 -35.68 -38.25 -33.42
CA TRP A 133 -35.29 -37.44 -32.23
C TRP A 133 -34.85 -38.23 -30.99
N LEU A 134 -34.92 -39.57 -31.00
CA LEU A 134 -34.60 -40.39 -29.83
C LEU A 134 -33.16 -40.19 -29.32
N GLU A 135 -32.20 -40.11 -30.24
CA GLU A 135 -30.78 -39.91 -29.92
C GLU A 135 -30.51 -38.49 -29.36
N PRO A 136 -30.95 -37.38 -30.01
CA PRO A 136 -30.92 -36.04 -29.40
C PRO A 136 -31.55 -35.96 -28.01
N ILE A 137 -32.70 -36.60 -27.77
CA ILE A 137 -33.35 -36.65 -26.45
C ILE A 137 -32.46 -37.37 -25.43
N GLN A 138 -31.90 -38.53 -25.78
CA GLN A 138 -31.02 -39.28 -24.87
C GLN A 138 -29.73 -38.53 -24.55
N VAL A 139 -29.12 -37.86 -25.53
CA VAL A 139 -27.91 -37.04 -25.33
C VAL A 139 -28.20 -35.84 -24.42
N ALA A 140 -29.31 -35.13 -24.64
CA ALA A 140 -29.70 -34.00 -23.79
C ALA A 140 -30.05 -34.44 -22.36
N GLN A 141 -30.75 -35.57 -22.20
CA GLN A 141 -31.06 -36.14 -20.88
C GLN A 141 -29.80 -36.60 -20.13
N ALA A 142 -28.83 -37.20 -20.82
CA ALA A 142 -27.55 -37.56 -20.21
C ALA A 142 -26.75 -36.33 -19.77
N ARG A 143 -26.76 -35.25 -20.57
CA ARG A 143 -26.12 -33.98 -20.20
C ARG A 143 -26.81 -33.30 -19.00
N LEU A 144 -28.13 -33.34 -18.94
CA LEU A 144 -28.90 -32.80 -17.80
C LEU A 144 -28.54 -33.52 -16.50
N ALA A 145 -28.55 -34.86 -16.50
CA ALA A 145 -28.19 -35.65 -15.32
C ALA A 145 -26.73 -35.43 -14.84
N GLU A 146 -25.79 -35.19 -15.77
CA GLU A 146 -24.43 -34.78 -15.45
C GLU A 146 -24.41 -33.40 -14.76
N VAL A 147 -25.10 -32.40 -15.32
CA VAL A 147 -25.22 -31.03 -14.76
C VAL A 147 -25.87 -31.05 -13.37
N ASP A 148 -26.94 -31.83 -13.17
CA ASP A 148 -27.59 -32.02 -11.88
C ASP A 148 -26.64 -32.63 -10.84
N SER A 149 -25.81 -33.60 -11.24
CA SER A 149 -24.82 -34.22 -10.35
C SER A 149 -23.72 -33.22 -9.94
N GLN A 150 -23.32 -32.33 -10.86
CA GLN A 150 -22.34 -31.27 -10.58
C GLN A 150 -22.94 -30.20 -9.67
N LEU A 151 -24.20 -29.80 -9.88
CA LEU A 151 -24.95 -28.92 -8.97
C LEU A 151 -25.09 -29.51 -7.58
N ALA A 152 -25.54 -30.76 -7.47
CA ALA A 152 -25.67 -31.45 -6.19
C ALA A 152 -24.34 -31.53 -5.44
N THR A 153 -23.24 -31.81 -6.15
CA THR A 153 -21.88 -31.82 -5.58
C THR A 153 -21.44 -30.42 -5.12
N LEU A 154 -21.67 -29.38 -5.92
CA LEU A 154 -21.32 -27.99 -5.60
C LEU A 154 -22.18 -27.38 -4.50
N VAL A 155 -23.39 -27.88 -4.27
CA VAL A 155 -24.25 -27.47 -3.14
C VAL A 155 -23.90 -28.27 -1.87
N ALA A 156 -23.67 -29.58 -1.98
CA ALA A 156 -23.35 -30.44 -0.83
C ALA A 156 -21.92 -30.30 -0.29
N ALA A 157 -21.00 -29.70 -1.04
CA ALA A 157 -19.65 -29.41 -0.57
C ALA A 157 -19.69 -28.52 0.70
N PRO A 158 -18.91 -28.81 1.76
CA PRO A 158 -18.75 -27.87 2.86
C PRO A 158 -18.11 -26.57 2.35
N PRO A 159 -18.27 -25.43 3.05
CA PRO A 159 -17.38 -24.29 2.85
C PRO A 159 -15.92 -24.71 3.08
N ALA A 160 -14.98 -23.94 2.53
CA ALA A 160 -13.55 -24.19 2.74
C ALA A 160 -13.20 -24.24 4.24
N GLU A 161 -12.11 -24.93 4.62
CA GLU A 161 -11.69 -25.08 6.01
C GLU A 161 -11.38 -23.72 6.67
N ALA A 162 -12.39 -23.13 7.30
CA ALA A 162 -12.25 -21.91 8.07
C ALA A 162 -11.26 -22.13 9.22
N TRP A 163 -10.39 -21.16 9.46
CA TRP A 163 -9.42 -21.22 10.55
C TRP A 163 -10.12 -21.47 11.88
N THR A 164 -9.42 -22.16 12.79
CA THR A 164 -9.97 -22.32 14.13
C THR A 164 -10.12 -20.94 14.76
N TRP A 165 -11.30 -20.64 15.33
CA TRP A 165 -11.62 -19.36 15.98
C TRP A 165 -10.53 -18.87 16.94
N ARG A 166 -9.76 -19.80 17.53
CA ARG A 166 -8.61 -19.58 18.40
C ARG A 166 -7.46 -18.85 17.71
N GLN A 167 -7.19 -19.13 16.44
CA GLN A 167 -6.14 -18.45 15.65
C GLN A 167 -6.55 -17.02 15.32
N GLN A 168 -7.77 -16.82 14.83
CA GLN A 168 -8.34 -15.50 14.54
C GLN A 168 -8.41 -14.63 15.82
N ALA A 169 -8.83 -15.21 16.95
CA ALA A 169 -8.81 -14.54 18.25
C ALA A 169 -7.38 -14.18 18.73
N LEU A 170 -6.37 -15.01 18.44
CA LEU A 170 -4.98 -14.74 18.79
C LEU A 170 -4.40 -13.56 17.99
N ILE A 171 -4.67 -13.52 16.68
CA ILE A 171 -4.36 -12.37 15.81
C ILE A 171 -5.05 -11.09 16.32
N GLY A 172 -6.36 -11.17 16.61
CA GLY A 172 -7.11 -10.04 17.17
C GLY A 172 -6.53 -9.52 18.50
N MET A 173 -6.12 -10.43 19.40
CA MET A 173 -5.44 -10.05 20.65
C MET A 173 -4.07 -9.40 20.40
N GLN A 174 -3.30 -9.82 19.39
CA GLN A 174 -2.04 -9.17 19.03
C GLN A 174 -2.26 -7.75 18.48
N ALA A 175 -3.23 -7.55 17.57
CA ALA A 175 -3.56 -6.22 17.06
C ALA A 175 -4.03 -5.26 18.17
N VAL A 176 -4.85 -5.75 19.12
CA VAL A 176 -5.25 -4.99 20.32
C VAL A 176 -4.06 -4.70 21.24
N ALA A 177 -3.10 -5.62 21.38
CA ALA A 177 -1.89 -5.37 22.16
C ALA A 177 -1.01 -4.27 21.55
N LEU A 178 -0.84 -4.24 20.22
CA LEU A 178 -0.12 -3.15 19.52
C LEU A 178 -0.77 -1.78 19.74
N LEU A 179 -2.11 -1.69 19.67
CA LEU A 179 -2.87 -0.48 20.01
C LEU A 179 -2.62 -0.02 21.46
N ILE A 180 -2.60 -0.97 22.41
CA ILE A 180 -2.29 -0.70 23.83
C ILE A 180 -0.83 -0.23 23.99
N PHE A 181 0.13 -0.81 23.28
CA PHE A 181 1.53 -0.39 23.32
C PHE A 181 1.74 1.01 22.74
N GLN A 182 1.09 1.34 21.61
CA GLN A 182 1.12 2.71 21.07
C GLN A 182 0.54 3.73 22.05
N LEU A 183 -0.59 3.41 22.68
CA LEU A 183 -1.20 4.26 23.72
C LEU A 183 -0.28 4.38 24.95
N ALA A 184 0.37 3.31 25.38
CA ALA A 184 1.31 3.31 26.50
C ALA A 184 2.55 4.17 26.21
N ALA A 185 3.10 4.11 24.99
CA ALA A 185 4.20 4.97 24.55
C ALA A 185 3.80 6.46 24.59
N VAL A 186 2.62 6.81 24.07
CA VAL A 186 2.06 8.17 24.10
C VAL A 186 1.83 8.66 25.54
N LEU A 187 1.31 7.83 26.43
CA LEU A 187 1.13 8.16 27.85
C LEU A 187 2.48 8.33 28.57
N ALA A 188 3.46 7.47 28.29
CA ALA A 188 4.81 7.56 28.84
C ALA A 188 5.51 8.86 28.43
N ILE A 189 5.62 9.17 27.13
CA ILE A 189 6.31 10.39 26.64
C ILE A 189 5.59 11.67 27.11
N THR A 190 4.25 11.67 27.21
CA THR A 190 3.50 12.81 27.73
C THR A 190 3.52 12.92 29.26
N SER A 191 3.87 11.86 30.00
CA SER A 191 4.18 11.94 31.45
C SER A 191 5.57 12.56 31.66
N LEU A 192 6.58 12.12 30.91
CA LEU A 192 7.95 12.63 30.96
C LEU A 192 8.03 14.13 30.61
N SER A 193 7.26 14.59 29.60
CA SER A 193 7.21 16.01 29.26
C SER A 193 6.57 16.87 30.36
N LYS A 194 5.56 16.37 31.09
CA LYS A 194 5.00 17.03 32.28
C LYS A 194 6.01 17.11 33.42
N LEU A 195 6.70 16.00 33.73
CA LEU A 195 7.72 15.92 34.80
C LEU A 195 8.85 16.94 34.57
N ARG A 196 9.39 17.03 33.34
CA ARG A 196 10.40 18.05 32.99
C ARG A 196 9.88 19.47 33.23
N GLN A 197 8.67 19.79 32.79
CA GLN A 197 8.13 21.15 32.94
C GLN A 197 7.88 21.52 34.41
N GLN A 198 7.44 20.58 35.26
CA GLN A 198 7.35 20.81 36.70
C GLN A 198 8.72 21.03 37.35
N ALA A 199 9.76 20.31 36.91
CA ALA A 199 11.12 20.50 37.40
C ALA A 199 11.69 21.88 37.03
N PHE A 200 11.45 22.35 35.80
CA PHE A 200 11.83 23.71 35.37
C PHE A 200 11.03 24.79 36.14
N ALA A 201 9.71 24.65 36.28
CA ALA A 201 8.90 25.63 37.03
C ALA A 201 9.33 25.76 38.50
N LYS A 202 9.65 24.64 39.18
CA LYS A 202 10.19 24.63 40.54
C LYS A 202 11.62 25.18 40.65
N GLY A 203 12.38 25.24 39.55
CA GLY A 203 13.74 25.79 39.51
C GLY A 203 13.81 27.29 39.23
N VAL A 204 12.71 27.91 38.80
CA VAL A 204 12.67 29.30 38.29
C VAL A 204 12.02 30.28 39.26
N THR A 205 11.55 29.84 40.45
CA THR A 205 11.05 30.74 41.49
C THR A 205 12.14 31.73 41.94
N PRO A 206 12.03 33.05 41.65
CA PRO A 206 13.05 34.00 42.07
C PRO A 206 12.96 34.16 43.58
N ARG A 207 14.06 33.90 44.30
CA ARG A 207 14.14 34.19 45.73
C ARG A 207 14.15 35.72 45.89
N PRO A 208 13.17 36.34 46.56
CA PRO A 208 13.17 37.78 46.76
C PRO A 208 14.24 38.15 47.78
N THR A 209 15.47 38.36 47.32
CA THR A 209 16.54 38.98 48.10
C THR A 209 16.23 40.46 48.28
N SER A 210 15.33 40.75 49.21
CA SER A 210 15.11 42.07 49.78
C SER A 210 16.36 42.52 50.53
N SER A 211 17.35 43.02 49.79
CA SER A 211 18.42 43.85 50.32
C SER A 211 18.25 45.24 49.74
N CYS A 212 17.54 46.10 50.47
CA CYS A 212 17.61 47.53 50.19
C CYS A 212 19.02 47.99 50.56
N ASP A 213 19.77 48.47 49.59
CA ASP A 213 20.67 49.59 49.85
C ASP A 213 20.58 50.60 48.71
N ARG A 214 20.79 51.88 49.03
CA ARG A 214 20.69 53.01 48.10
C ARG A 214 21.98 53.81 48.15
N LEU A 215 22.62 53.98 46.99
CA LEU A 215 23.44 55.13 46.56
C LEU A 215 23.59 54.91 45.03
N ARG A 216 23.21 55.78 44.08
CA ARG A 216 23.21 57.26 43.98
C ARG A 216 24.63 57.82 44.14
N GLU A 217 25.26 58.47 43.16
CA GLU A 217 24.92 58.88 41.77
C GLU A 217 26.21 58.67 40.91
N GLU A 218 26.36 58.89 39.59
CA GLU A 218 25.66 59.67 38.55
C GLU A 218 25.59 58.91 37.19
N THR A 219 25.08 59.58 36.15
CA THR A 219 25.31 59.32 34.69
C THR A 219 25.10 60.68 33.97
N PRO A 220 25.52 60.91 32.70
CA PRO A 220 26.09 59.99 31.72
C PRO A 220 27.40 60.44 31.03
N GLY A 221 28.07 59.50 30.34
CA GLY A 221 29.13 59.78 29.37
C GLY A 221 29.00 58.87 28.15
N ILE A 222 28.87 59.45 26.95
CA ILE A 222 28.63 58.72 25.68
C ILE A 222 29.97 58.21 25.11
N GLY A 223 30.01 56.96 24.65
CA GLY A 223 31.16 56.45 23.89
C GLY A 223 31.00 55.03 23.35
N GLN A 224 31.80 54.72 22.31
CA GLN A 224 31.95 53.43 21.61
C GLN A 224 30.73 53.06 20.73
N ASN A 225 30.80 52.90 19.39
CA ASN A 225 31.77 52.26 18.47
C ASN A 225 32.09 50.80 18.80
N LEU A 226 31.65 49.85 17.96
CA LEU A 226 32.50 48.94 17.17
C LEU A 226 31.67 48.09 16.17
N VAL A 227 32.34 47.22 15.41
CA VAL A 227 31.85 46.15 14.51
C VAL A 227 31.47 46.60 13.09
N VAL A 228 32.03 46.03 12.00
CA VAL A 228 33.41 45.55 11.68
C VAL A 228 33.49 45.36 10.15
N ALA A 229 34.68 45.43 9.56
CA ALA A 229 34.90 45.17 8.12
C ALA A 229 36.04 44.16 7.88
N GLY A 230 36.05 43.51 6.71
CA GLY A 230 36.99 42.43 6.34
C GLY A 230 36.47 41.05 6.79
N ALA A 231 36.13 40.08 5.95
CA ALA A 231 36.65 39.60 4.65
C ALA A 231 37.93 38.74 4.75
N LEU A 232 37.85 37.51 4.26
CA LEU A 232 38.95 36.73 3.71
C LEU A 232 38.41 35.63 2.78
N ASN A 233 39.23 35.19 1.83
CA ASN A 233 38.91 34.22 0.78
C ASN A 233 39.15 32.77 1.32
N THR A 234 39.11 31.65 0.57
CA THR A 234 39.51 31.40 -0.82
C THR A 234 38.99 30.04 -1.34
N GLU A 235 38.81 29.95 -2.66
CA GLU A 235 39.29 28.92 -3.62
C GLU A 235 39.77 27.53 -3.12
N SER A 236 39.70 26.43 -3.90
CA SER A 236 39.06 26.11 -5.20
C SER A 236 39.24 24.60 -5.51
N ALA A 237 39.29 24.21 -6.80
CA ALA A 237 39.80 22.95 -7.40
C ALA A 237 38.79 21.87 -7.84
N THR A 238 38.79 21.63 -9.16
CA THR A 238 38.20 20.50 -9.89
C THR A 238 39.27 19.46 -10.24
N CYS A 239 38.94 18.17 -10.32
CA CYS A 239 39.73 17.16 -11.03
C CYS A 239 38.83 16.19 -11.82
N ASN A 240 39.13 15.99 -13.09
CA ASN A 240 38.71 14.82 -13.89
C ASN A 240 39.83 13.78 -13.86
N LEU A 241 39.53 12.49 -14.05
CA LEU A 241 40.48 11.46 -14.49
C LEU A 241 39.75 10.20 -14.96
N GLU A 242 39.90 9.85 -16.24
CA GLU A 242 39.67 8.50 -16.78
C GLU A 242 40.93 7.62 -16.56
N PRO A 243 40.81 6.29 -16.71
CA PRO A 243 41.70 5.63 -17.66
C PRO A 243 41.02 4.59 -18.58
N GLU A 244 41.76 4.19 -19.61
CA GLU A 244 41.29 3.61 -20.88
C GLU A 244 40.89 2.11 -20.92
N LEU A 245 40.08 1.80 -21.95
CA LEU A 245 40.10 0.63 -22.86
C LEU A 245 39.96 -0.80 -22.31
N GLY A 246 38.92 -1.50 -22.81
CA GLY A 246 38.77 -2.95 -22.72
C GLY A 246 37.52 -3.50 -23.43
N LEU A 247 37.54 -3.60 -24.76
CA LEU A 247 36.51 -4.29 -25.56
C LEU A 247 37.12 -5.56 -26.20
N PRO A 248 36.41 -6.69 -26.16
CA PRO A 248 35.65 -7.05 -27.36
C PRO A 248 34.31 -7.79 -27.14
N SER A 249 33.31 -7.37 -27.94
CA SER A 249 32.33 -8.20 -28.66
C SER A 249 31.33 -9.13 -27.95
N MET A 250 30.05 -8.97 -28.34
CA MET A 250 28.98 -9.98 -28.38
C MET A 250 28.50 -10.58 -27.04
N GLY A 251 27.73 -9.77 -26.32
CA GLY A 251 26.59 -10.21 -25.48
C GLY A 251 25.52 -9.12 -25.55
N GLU A 252 24.26 -9.47 -25.75
CA GLU A 252 23.20 -8.47 -25.95
C GLU A 252 23.02 -7.60 -24.69
N ALA A 253 23.24 -6.28 -24.84
CA ALA A 253 23.28 -5.37 -23.71
C ALA A 253 21.88 -5.18 -23.10
N ASN A 254 21.74 -5.63 -21.85
CA ASN A 254 20.50 -5.54 -21.11
C ASN A 254 20.18 -4.06 -20.76
N ASN A 255 18.96 -3.61 -21.08
CA ASN A 255 18.56 -2.19 -20.97
C ASN A 255 17.36 -2.01 -20.02
N ASP A 256 17.44 -2.65 -18.84
CA ASP A 256 16.45 -2.59 -17.77
C ASP A 256 16.46 -1.23 -17.03
N SER A 257 15.99 -0.15 -17.66
CA SER A 257 15.55 1.11 -16.98
C SER A 257 14.90 2.16 -17.92
N GLU A 258 13.83 1.82 -18.63
CA GLU A 258 13.04 2.80 -19.41
C GLU A 258 11.62 3.10 -18.85
N LEU A 259 11.38 2.82 -17.56
CA LEU A 259 10.18 3.27 -16.84
C LEU A 259 10.26 4.72 -16.31
N GLY A 260 11.17 5.55 -16.87
CA GLY A 260 11.44 6.92 -16.41
C GLY A 260 11.60 7.99 -17.49
N LYS A 261 11.39 7.66 -18.78
CA LYS A 261 11.55 8.62 -19.91
C LYS A 261 10.50 8.53 -21.03
N GLY A 262 9.61 7.54 -21.02
CA GLY A 262 8.43 7.49 -21.90
C GLY A 262 7.22 8.20 -21.27
N GLY A 263 6.46 8.96 -22.08
CA GLY A 263 5.42 9.87 -21.60
C GLY A 263 4.06 9.25 -21.25
N PHE A 264 4.00 7.99 -20.80
CA PHE A 264 2.76 7.33 -20.38
C PHE A 264 2.81 6.96 -18.90
N ALA A 265 1.86 7.45 -18.11
CA ALA A 265 1.57 6.96 -16.79
C ALA A 265 0.68 5.71 -16.84
N TYR A 266 0.57 4.97 -15.72
CA TYR A 266 -0.30 3.80 -15.62
C TYR A 266 -1.77 4.11 -15.99
N ALA A 267 -2.26 5.29 -15.62
CA ALA A 267 -3.60 5.76 -15.97
C ALA A 267 -3.82 5.86 -17.49
N ASP A 268 -2.83 6.35 -18.23
CA ASP A 268 -2.92 6.47 -19.70
C ASP A 268 -2.97 5.09 -20.36
N ILE A 269 -2.24 4.10 -19.81
CA ILE A 269 -2.24 2.72 -20.31
C ILE A 269 -3.59 2.03 -20.05
N VAL A 270 -4.23 2.31 -18.91
CA VAL A 270 -5.61 1.85 -18.63
C VAL A 270 -6.60 2.49 -19.61
N VAL A 271 -6.55 3.81 -19.82
CA VAL A 271 -7.42 4.51 -20.78
C VAL A 271 -7.24 3.96 -22.21
N LEU A 272 -5.99 3.66 -22.62
CA LEU A 272 -5.71 3.05 -23.93
C LEU A 272 -6.21 1.61 -24.06
N ARG A 273 -6.20 0.81 -22.99
CA ARG A 273 -6.79 -0.53 -22.96
C ARG A 273 -8.32 -0.44 -23.10
N ASP A 274 -8.95 0.42 -22.32
CA ASP A 274 -10.41 0.49 -22.23
C ASP A 274 -11.02 1.07 -23.52
N ALA A 275 -10.38 2.09 -24.11
CA ALA A 275 -10.76 2.61 -25.44
C ALA A 275 -10.52 1.60 -26.58
N LEU A 276 -9.55 0.69 -26.45
CA LEU A 276 -9.33 -0.40 -27.40
C LEU A 276 -10.42 -1.47 -27.29
N GLU A 277 -10.80 -1.88 -26.08
CA GLU A 277 -11.88 -2.88 -25.91
C GLU A 277 -13.23 -2.29 -26.35
N GLN A 278 -13.51 -1.01 -26.09
CA GLN A 278 -14.67 -0.31 -26.65
C GLN A 278 -14.68 -0.30 -28.19
N LEU A 279 -13.56 -0.01 -28.86
CA LEU A 279 -13.48 -0.01 -30.33
C LEU A 279 -13.73 -1.41 -30.93
N LEU A 280 -13.33 -2.47 -30.22
CA LEU A 280 -13.59 -3.86 -30.64
C LEU A 280 -15.07 -4.23 -30.49
N GLU A 281 -15.73 -3.77 -29.41
CA GLU A 281 -17.18 -3.96 -29.20
C GLU A 281 -18.02 -3.15 -30.20
N ASP A 282 -17.73 -1.85 -30.38
CA ASP A 282 -18.39 -0.92 -31.34
C ASP A 282 -18.40 -1.43 -32.79
N ARG A 283 -17.50 -2.38 -33.13
CA ARG A 283 -17.31 -2.91 -34.50
C ARG A 283 -17.52 -4.42 -34.62
N GLU A 284 -18.01 -5.08 -33.58
CA GLU A 284 -18.11 -6.56 -33.48
C GLU A 284 -16.80 -7.29 -33.85
N MET A 285 -15.65 -6.63 -33.64
CA MET A 285 -14.39 -7.00 -34.27
C MET A 285 -13.51 -7.84 -33.34
N THR A 286 -13.13 -9.03 -33.79
CA THR A 286 -12.17 -9.86 -33.03
C THR A 286 -10.78 -9.23 -32.99
N GLN A 287 -10.03 -9.43 -31.90
CA GLN A 287 -8.65 -8.97 -31.75
C GLN A 287 -7.73 -9.42 -32.91
N ALA A 288 -7.98 -10.61 -33.47
CA ALA A 288 -7.25 -11.16 -34.61
C ALA A 288 -7.63 -10.50 -35.96
N ALA A 289 -8.78 -9.83 -36.07
CA ALA A 289 -9.07 -8.93 -37.19
C ALA A 289 -8.34 -7.59 -36.99
N PHE A 290 -8.51 -6.93 -35.83
CA PHE A 290 -7.81 -5.67 -35.52
C PHE A 290 -6.28 -5.73 -35.77
N CYS A 291 -5.61 -6.82 -35.34
CA CYS A 291 -4.18 -7.01 -35.58
C CYS A 291 -3.81 -7.08 -37.07
N ARG A 292 -4.69 -7.61 -37.93
CA ARG A 292 -4.47 -7.69 -39.39
C ARG A 292 -4.82 -6.38 -40.10
N ASP A 293 -5.88 -5.71 -39.65
CA ASP A 293 -6.42 -4.52 -40.32
C ASP A 293 -5.61 -3.25 -39.99
N HIS A 294 -4.88 -3.25 -38.86
CA HIS A 294 -4.03 -2.14 -38.40
C HIS A 294 -2.52 -2.46 -38.32
N ASP A 295 -2.07 -3.58 -38.91
CA ASP A 295 -0.68 -4.09 -38.85
C ASP A 295 -0.07 -4.06 -37.44
N PHE A 296 -0.87 -4.50 -36.45
CA PHE A 296 -0.51 -4.45 -35.03
C PHE A 296 -0.16 -5.83 -34.50
N SER A 297 0.93 -5.92 -33.75
CA SER A 297 1.46 -7.16 -33.19
C SER A 297 0.50 -7.81 -32.18
N PRO A 298 0.02 -9.05 -32.43
CA PRO A 298 -0.82 -9.78 -31.47
C PRO A 298 -0.13 -10.03 -30.13
N ARG A 299 1.22 -10.07 -30.12
CA ARG A 299 2.02 -10.20 -28.90
C ARG A 299 1.89 -8.95 -28.04
N ASP A 300 2.00 -7.77 -28.64
CA ASP A 300 1.99 -6.51 -27.89
C ASP A 300 0.57 -6.16 -27.40
N LEU A 301 -0.47 -6.51 -28.17
CA LEU A 301 -1.86 -6.41 -27.72
C LEU A 301 -2.14 -7.33 -26.51
N SER A 302 -1.56 -8.53 -26.49
CA SER A 302 -1.60 -9.43 -25.32
C SER A 302 -0.80 -8.90 -24.12
N LEU A 303 0.33 -8.22 -24.36
CA LEU A 303 1.11 -7.54 -23.31
C LEU A 303 0.39 -6.31 -22.72
N LEU A 304 -0.39 -5.58 -23.52
CA LEU A 304 -1.25 -4.47 -23.06
C LEU A 304 -2.34 -4.98 -22.12
N ARG A 305 -3.12 -5.97 -22.54
CA ARG A 305 -4.23 -6.50 -21.73
C ARG A 305 -3.76 -7.22 -20.47
N ARG A 306 -2.55 -7.77 -20.45
CA ARG A 306 -1.91 -8.36 -19.26
C ARG A 306 -1.00 -7.37 -18.50
N HIS A 307 -0.98 -6.09 -18.86
CA HIS A 307 -0.02 -5.11 -18.32
C HIS A 307 -0.05 -5.06 -16.78
N GLU A 308 -1.23 -4.94 -16.18
CA GLU A 308 -1.45 -4.92 -14.73
C GLU A 308 -0.85 -6.15 -14.01
N ALA A 309 -1.24 -7.36 -14.45
CA ALA A 309 -0.72 -8.61 -13.89
C ALA A 309 0.79 -8.79 -14.10
N ARG A 310 1.35 -8.24 -15.20
CA ARG A 310 2.79 -8.32 -15.50
C ARG A 310 3.60 -7.30 -14.71
N CYS A 311 3.08 -6.09 -14.50
CA CYS A 311 3.65 -5.11 -13.59
C CYS A 311 3.73 -5.64 -12.15
N ALA A 312 2.65 -6.27 -11.67
CA ALA A 312 2.63 -6.91 -10.35
C ALA A 312 3.64 -8.07 -10.22
N ALA A 313 3.91 -8.79 -11.31
CA ALA A 313 4.88 -9.88 -11.37
C ALA A 313 6.33 -9.44 -11.70
N GLY A 314 6.59 -8.15 -11.90
CA GLY A 314 7.90 -7.65 -12.36
C GLY A 314 8.29 -8.11 -13.78
N GLU A 315 7.33 -8.58 -14.57
CA GLU A 315 7.56 -9.14 -15.90
C GLU A 315 7.60 -8.07 -17.00
N ARG A 316 8.37 -8.32 -18.07
CA ARG A 316 8.46 -7.46 -19.26
C ARG A 316 7.09 -7.04 -19.79
N THR A 317 6.84 -5.74 -19.82
CA THR A 317 5.61 -5.07 -20.27
C THR A 317 5.63 -4.76 -21.78
N ILE A 318 4.53 -4.17 -22.29
CA ILE A 318 4.47 -3.55 -23.62
C ILE A 318 5.44 -2.37 -23.73
N SER A 319 6.06 -2.16 -24.89
CA SER A 319 6.98 -1.05 -25.13
C SER A 319 6.25 0.29 -25.33
N ILE A 320 6.89 1.39 -24.92
CA ILE A 320 6.40 2.76 -25.11
C ILE A 320 6.07 3.03 -26.60
N THR A 321 6.94 2.61 -27.52
CA THR A 321 6.73 2.78 -28.97
C THR A 321 5.50 2.02 -29.51
N ALA A 322 5.06 0.95 -28.84
CA ALA A 322 3.81 0.26 -29.17
C ALA A 322 2.58 0.96 -28.56
N LEU A 323 2.71 1.55 -27.37
CA LEU A 323 1.69 2.41 -26.77
C LEU A 323 1.45 3.69 -27.61
N ASP A 324 2.51 4.35 -28.07
CA ASP A 324 2.41 5.52 -28.98
C ASP A 324 1.65 5.18 -30.26
N ARG A 325 1.97 4.04 -30.90
CA ARG A 325 1.27 3.58 -32.11
C ARG A 325 -0.21 3.28 -31.84
N LEU A 326 -0.51 2.62 -30.73
CA LEU A 326 -1.88 2.28 -30.35
C LEU A 326 -2.70 3.54 -30.03
N ALA A 327 -2.11 4.50 -29.31
CA ALA A 327 -2.69 5.80 -29.04
C ALA A 327 -2.98 6.58 -30.33
N GLU A 328 -2.07 6.54 -31.31
CA GLU A 328 -2.28 7.23 -32.58
C GLU A 328 -3.38 6.59 -33.44
N ILE A 329 -3.47 5.26 -33.47
CA ILE A 329 -4.56 4.53 -34.12
C ILE A 329 -5.92 4.90 -33.50
N LEU A 330 -6.00 4.96 -32.16
CA LEU A 330 -7.24 5.33 -31.45
C LEU A 330 -7.59 6.81 -31.64
N ARG A 331 -6.63 7.74 -31.61
CA ARG A 331 -6.86 9.17 -31.91
C ARG A 331 -7.46 9.40 -33.31
N HIS A 332 -7.06 8.59 -34.29
CA HIS A 332 -7.59 8.68 -35.66
C HIS A 332 -8.98 8.03 -35.83
N HIS A 333 -9.46 7.31 -34.82
CA HIS A 333 -10.75 6.62 -34.83
C HIS A 333 -11.52 6.88 -33.53
N PRO A 334 -11.98 8.12 -33.27
CA PRO A 334 -12.70 8.45 -32.04
C PRO A 334 -13.93 7.55 -31.88
N THR A 335 -14.03 6.87 -30.74
CA THR A 335 -15.23 6.12 -30.33
C THR A 335 -16.40 7.10 -30.16
N SER A 336 -17.58 6.71 -30.64
CA SER A 336 -18.72 7.63 -30.81
C SER A 336 -19.56 7.79 -29.54
N CYS A 337 -18.92 8.04 -28.39
CA CYS A 337 -19.58 8.26 -27.11
C CYS A 337 -19.29 9.66 -26.56
N ALA A 338 -20.14 10.61 -26.95
CA ALA A 338 -20.22 11.92 -26.34
C ALA A 338 -21.69 12.36 -26.20
N GLU A 339 -22.38 11.82 -25.18
CA GLU A 339 -23.42 12.48 -24.36
C GLU A 339 -23.75 11.62 -23.13
#